data_AF-A0A3D2L8K1-F1
#
_entry.id   AF-A0A3D2L8K1-F1
#
_cell.length_a   1.000
_cell.length_b   1.000
_cell.length_c   1.000
_cell.angle_alpha   90.00
_cell.angle_beta   90.00
_cell.angle_gamma   90.00
#
_symmetry.space_group_name_H-M   'P 1'
#
loop_
_entity.id
_entity.type
_entity.pdbx_description
1 polymer ?
#
loop_
_entity_poly.entity_id
_entity_poly.type
_entity_poly.pdbx_seq_one_letter_code
_entity_poly.pdbx_strand_id
1 'polypeptide(L)' 'VCDRDECNRPGTTFESLSGLKPVFSGGMVVKEGKYVTAGNASQLSDGSAAVVVMEAKEAEKRGLKPLGRFV' A
#
# COMPACT_ATOMS: atom_id res chain seq x y z
N VAL A 1 1.45 -7.67 20.46
CA VAL A 1 1.19 -8.41 19.21
C VAL A 1 0.56 -7.43 18.25
N CYS A 2 1.11 -7.28 17.04
CA CYS A 2 0.43 -6.55 15.97
C CYS A 2 -0.35 -7.59 15.16
N ASP A 3 -1.67 -7.61 15.31
CA ASP A 3 -2.57 -8.61 14.71
C ASP A 3 -3.52 -8.02 13.66
N ARG A 4 -3.45 -6.70 13.44
CA ARG A 4 -4.31 -5.95 12.53
C ARG A 4 -3.58 -4.75 11.93
N ASP A 5 -4.02 -4.34 10.74
CA ASP A 5 -3.55 -3.12 10.12
C ASP A 5 -4.04 -1.88 10.87
N GLU A 6 -3.12 -0.97 11.19
CA GLU A 6 -3.41 0.26 11.95
C GLU A 6 -3.82 1.44 11.05
N CYS A 7 -3.49 1.38 9.76
CA CYS A 7 -3.75 2.48 8.82
C CYS A 7 -5.21 2.59 8.38
N ASN A 8 -6.03 1.58 8.65
CA ASN A 8 -7.42 1.50 8.19
C ASN A 8 -8.31 2.48 8.99
N ARG A 9 -9.00 3.39 8.28
CA ARG A 9 -9.90 4.39 8.86
C ARG A 9 -11.34 4.17 8.37
N PRO A 10 -12.12 3.26 8.99
CA PRO A 10 -13.43 2.86 8.48
C PRO A 10 -14.49 3.98 8.53
N GLY A 11 -14.29 5.01 9.37
CA GLY A 11 -15.16 6.19 9.42
C GLY A 11 -14.88 7.25 8.35
N THR A 12 -14.02 6.97 7.36
CA THR A 12 -13.68 7.93 6.30
C THR A 12 -14.92 8.22 5.44
N THR A 13 -15.26 9.50 5.29
CA THR A 13 -16.33 9.97 4.40
C THR A 13 -15.78 10.88 3.30
N PHE A 14 -16.54 11.08 2.23
CA PHE A 14 -16.17 12.00 1.16
C PHE A 14 -15.93 13.42 1.71
N GLU A 15 -16.84 13.91 2.55
CA GLU A 15 -16.76 15.25 3.14
C GLU A 15 -15.50 15.44 3.99
N SER A 16 -15.15 14.41 4.78
CA SER A 16 -13.95 14.42 5.61
C SER A 16 -12.67 14.48 4.78
N LEU A 17 -12.65 13.82 3.60
CA LEU A 17 -11.52 13.82 2.68
C LEU A 17 -11.41 15.13 1.90
N SER A 18 -12.54 15.66 1.42
CA SER A 18 -12.59 16.92 0.66
C SER A 18 -12.12 18.13 1.48
N GLY A 19 -12.25 18.07 2.80
CA GLY A 19 -11.76 19.12 3.70
C GLY A 19 -10.25 19.09 3.99
N LEU A 20 -9.52 18.08 3.51
CA LEU A 20 -8.09 17.95 3.77
C LEU A 20 -7.26 18.93 2.95
N LYS A 21 -6.26 19.55 3.59
CA LYS A 21 -5.32 20.46 2.91
C LYS A 21 -4.39 19.68 1.98
N PRO A 22 -4.09 20.22 0.79
CA PRO A 22 -3.04 19.66 -0.06
C PRO A 22 -1.68 19.63 0.64
N VAL A 23 -0.90 18.58 0.37
CA VAL A 23 0.49 18.41 0.83
C VAL A 23 1.48 18.78 -0.28
N PHE A 24 2.78 18.80 0.04
CA PHE A 24 3.89 19.11 -0.89
C PHE A 24 3.97 20.55 -1.43
N SER A 25 3.42 21.55 -0.73
CA SER A 25 3.74 22.96 -1.04
C SER A 25 5.19 23.30 -0.67
N GLY A 26 5.93 23.99 -1.54
CA GLY A 26 7.28 24.48 -1.26
C GLY A 26 8.42 23.46 -1.46
N GLY A 27 8.17 22.34 -2.14
CA GLY A 27 9.20 21.34 -2.48
C GLY A 27 9.97 21.66 -3.76
N MET A 28 11.08 20.94 -4.02
CA MET A 28 11.91 21.14 -5.22
C MET A 28 11.20 20.78 -6.53
N VAL A 29 10.30 19.78 -6.47
CA VAL A 29 9.56 19.26 -7.65
C VAL A 29 8.14 19.83 -7.71
N VAL A 30 7.48 19.98 -6.56
CA VAL A 30 6.13 20.55 -6.44
C VAL A 30 6.22 21.85 -5.66
N LYS A 31 6.04 22.98 -6.35
CA LYS A 31 6.08 24.31 -5.73
C LYS A 31 4.79 24.63 -4.97
N GLU A 32 3.65 24.19 -5.49
CA GLU A 32 2.33 24.41 -4.94
C GLU A 32 1.55 23.09 -4.91
N GLY A 33 1.05 22.70 -3.74
CA GLY A 33 0.20 21.52 -3.59
C GLY A 33 -1.22 21.80 -4.07
N LYS A 34 -1.79 20.91 -4.90
CA LYS A 34 -3.14 21.10 -5.48
C LYS A 34 -4.11 19.93 -5.24
N TYR A 35 -3.66 18.70 -5.49
CA TYR A 35 -4.57 17.54 -5.54
C TYR A 35 -4.25 16.43 -4.54
N VAL A 36 -3.01 16.37 -4.05
CA VAL A 36 -2.56 15.31 -3.13
C VAL A 36 -2.76 15.78 -1.70
N THR A 37 -3.41 14.98 -0.87
CA THR A 37 -3.65 15.21 0.56
C THR A 37 -3.17 14.00 1.36
N ALA A 38 -3.10 14.11 2.68
CA ALA A 38 -2.79 12.96 3.54
C ALA A 38 -3.85 11.83 3.45
N GLY A 39 -5.06 12.12 2.96
CA GLY A 39 -6.14 11.14 2.85
C GLY A 39 -6.18 10.36 1.53
N ASN A 40 -5.46 10.82 0.49
CA ASN A 40 -5.39 10.15 -0.81
C ASN A 40 -3.97 9.66 -1.17
N ALA A 41 -3.03 9.76 -0.22
CA ALA A 41 -1.69 9.22 -0.33
C ALA A 41 -1.51 8.01 0.59
N SER A 42 -0.48 7.19 0.34
CA SER A 42 -0.10 6.11 1.24
C SER A 42 0.40 6.67 2.59
N GLN A 43 0.06 5.97 3.67
CA GLN A 43 0.54 6.30 5.01
C GLN A 43 1.95 5.73 5.21
N LEU A 44 2.78 6.45 5.97
CA LEU A 44 3.99 5.86 6.50
C LEU A 44 3.60 4.70 7.41
N SER A 45 4.12 3.51 7.12
CA SER A 45 3.78 2.27 7.81
C SER A 45 5.02 1.40 7.93
N ASP A 46 5.05 0.61 9.01
CA ASP A 46 6.12 -0.33 9.29
C ASP A 46 5.62 -1.76 9.07
N GLY A 47 6.40 -2.59 8.36
CA GLY A 47 6.02 -3.97 8.05
C GLY A 47 7.08 -4.75 7.29
N SER A 48 6.89 -6.07 7.17
CA SER A 48 7.73 -6.95 6.36
C SER A 48 6.90 -8.03 5.65
N ALA A 49 7.40 -8.56 4.53
CA ALA A 49 6.77 -9.62 3.76
C ALA A 49 7.82 -10.53 3.11
N ALA A 50 7.44 -11.78 2.82
CA ALA A 50 8.26 -12.73 2.09
C ALA A 50 7.41 -13.50 1.07
N VAL A 51 8.00 -13.77 -0.10
CA VAL A 51 7.38 -14.56 -1.17
C VAL A 51 8.38 -15.60 -1.64
N VAL A 52 7.95 -16.85 -1.78
CA VAL A 52 8.77 -17.93 -2.34
C VAL A 52 8.41 -18.09 -3.81
N VAL A 53 9.42 -17.93 -4.68
CA VAL A 53 9.32 -18.18 -6.12
C VAL A 53 10.18 -19.40 -6.44
N MET A 54 9.66 -20.30 -7.27
CA MET A 54 10.38 -21.49 -7.72
C MET A 54 9.88 -21.94 -9.10
N GLU A 55 10.65 -22.82 -9.73
CA GLU A 55 10.26 -23.48 -10.98
C GLU A 55 8.98 -24.30 -10.82
N ALA A 56 8.10 -24.24 -11.83
CA ALA A 56 6.82 -24.94 -11.80
C ALA A 56 7.00 -26.47 -11.67
N LYS A 57 8.01 -27.02 -12.35
CA LYS A 57 8.34 -28.46 -12.26
C LYS A 57 8.83 -28.87 -10.88
N GLU A 58 9.53 -27.98 -10.17
CA GLU A 58 9.98 -28.27 -8.81
C GLU A 58 8.82 -28.19 -7.83
N ALA A 59 7.91 -27.23 -8.00
CA ALA A 59 6.68 -27.17 -7.23
C ALA A 59 5.84 -28.44 -7.42
N GLU A 60 5.68 -28.91 -8.66
CA GLU A 60 4.98 -30.16 -9.00
C GLU A 60 5.65 -31.37 -8.36
N LYS A 61 6.98 -31.51 -8.50
CA LYS A 61 7.76 -32.59 -7.87
C LYS A 61 7.60 -32.62 -6.35
N ARG A 62 7.45 -31.46 -5.72
CA ARG A 62 7.20 -31.32 -4.27
C ARG A 62 5.73 -31.44 -3.88
N GLY A 63 4.81 -31.60 -4.84
CA GLY A 63 3.36 -31.65 -4.58
C GLY A 63 2.79 -30.33 -4.06
N LEU A 64 3.47 -29.20 -4.28
CA LEU A 64 3.02 -27.88 -3.87
C LEU A 64 2.00 -27.34 -4.87
N LYS A 65 0.96 -26.67 -4.37
CA LYS A 65 -0.03 -25.97 -5.19
C LYS A 65 0.38 -24.49 -5.34
N PRO A 66 0.81 -24.02 -6.52
CA PRO A 66 1.20 -22.62 -6.72
C PRO A 66 0.02 -21.66 -6.47
N LEU A 67 0.30 -20.50 -5.87
CA LEU A 67 -0.69 -19.42 -5.68
C LEU A 67 -0.87 -18.54 -6.92
N GLY A 68 0.12 -18.53 -7.82
CA GLY A 68 0.12 -17.74 -9.04
C GLY A 68 1.35 -18.02 -9.90
N ARG A 69 1.46 -17.34 -11.04
CA ARG A 69 2.59 -17.41 -11.97
C ARG A 69 3.12 -16.00 -12.25
N PHE A 70 4.43 -15.85 -12.27
CA PHE A 70 5.09 -14.65 -12.79
C PHE A 70 5.18 -14.75 -14.32
N VAL A 71 4.69 -13.73 -15.04
CA VAL A 71 4.57 -13.72 -16.51
C VAL A 71 5.30 -12.53 -17.14
#